data_AF-A0AAV7HH85-F1
#
_entry.id   AF-A0AAV7HH85-F1
#
_cell.length_a   1.000
_cell.length_b   1.000
_cell.length_c   1.000
_cell.angle_alpha   90.00
_cell.angle_beta   90.00
_cell.angle_gamma   90.00
#
_symmetry.space_group_name_H-M   'P 1'
#
loop_
_entity.id
_entity.type
_entity.pdbx_description
1 polymer ?
#
loop_
_entity_poly.entity_id
_entity_poly.type
_entity_poly.pdbx_seq_one_letter_code
_entity_poly.pdbx_strand_id
1 'polypeptide(L)'
;MVPKFTMANGALARVLIHTSVTKYLNFKAVDGCFIYNKGKIYKVPATNVEAIKSILMGLFEKRRARKLFIYVQDYDENDPKSHGLDLSKFTTRELFVKHGLDDNTVDFIGHALALHTNGNYLDKPAIDTVKRMKLHADSFARFQDGSPYIYPLYGLGELPQGFTRLSAVYGGTYMLNKPECKVESDQNRKASEHDYDIKLVEMNRRCKIFDPGRLLMISTPTSLPLTRLDFDARGV
;
A
#
# COMPACT_ATOMS: atom_id res chain seq x y z
N MET A 1 10.84 2.03 -16.81
CA MET A 1 9.58 1.36 -16.38
C MET A 1 9.84 0.68 -15.04
N VAL A 2 8.89 0.70 -14.10
CA VAL A 2 9.08 0.14 -12.75
C VAL A 2 7.95 -0.86 -12.45
N PRO A 3 8.23 -2.17 -12.30
CA PRO A 3 7.20 -3.17 -12.02
C PRO A 3 6.73 -3.05 -10.56
N LYS A 4 5.42 -2.99 -10.36
CA LYS A 4 4.76 -2.94 -9.05
C LYS A 4 3.40 -3.62 -9.12
N PHE A 5 3.00 -4.23 -8.02
CA PHE A 5 1.63 -4.70 -7.79
C PHE A 5 0.95 -3.83 -6.74
N THR A 6 -0.38 -3.81 -6.77
CA THR A 6 -1.20 -3.12 -5.77
C THR A 6 -1.78 -4.15 -4.81
N MET A 7 -1.59 -3.99 -3.51
CA MET A 7 -2.31 -4.81 -2.52
C MET A 7 -3.79 -4.45 -2.53
N ALA A 8 -4.64 -5.46 -2.55
CA ALA A 8 -6.08 -5.32 -2.68
C ALA A 8 -6.75 -4.46 -1.60
N ASN A 9 -6.27 -4.50 -0.36
CA ASN A 9 -6.72 -3.66 0.75
C ASN A 9 -5.71 -2.54 1.10
N GLY A 10 -4.72 -2.31 0.25
CA GLY A 10 -3.67 -1.30 0.47
C GLY A 10 -4.18 0.13 0.29
N ALA A 11 -3.37 1.09 0.74
CA ALA A 11 -3.70 2.52 0.67
C ALA A 11 -4.04 2.98 -0.77
N LEU A 12 -3.27 2.55 -1.77
CA LEU A 12 -3.54 2.89 -3.17
C LEU A 12 -4.91 2.38 -3.64
N ALA A 13 -5.27 1.13 -3.32
CA ALA A 13 -6.58 0.59 -3.67
C ALA A 13 -7.72 1.39 -3.02
N ARG A 14 -7.54 1.83 -1.77
CA ARG A 14 -8.51 2.69 -1.07
C ARG A 14 -8.64 4.07 -1.73
N VAL A 15 -7.52 4.69 -2.10
CA VAL A 15 -7.52 5.99 -2.81
C VAL A 15 -8.24 5.88 -4.16
N LEU A 16 -7.99 4.82 -4.94
CA LEU A 16 -8.66 4.61 -6.22
C LEU A 16 -10.18 4.51 -6.10
N ILE A 17 -10.66 3.86 -5.04
CA ILE A 17 -12.10 3.74 -4.75
C ILE A 17 -12.66 5.09 -4.30
N HIS A 18 -12.00 5.74 -3.34
CA HIS A 18 -12.46 7.00 -2.76
C HIS A 18 -12.52 8.13 -3.79
N THR A 19 -11.54 8.20 -4.69
CA THR A 19 -11.48 9.19 -5.77
C THR A 19 -12.34 8.81 -6.99
N SER A 20 -13.00 7.65 -6.98
CA SER A 20 -13.80 7.13 -8.10
C SER A 20 -13.02 6.96 -9.42
N VAL A 21 -11.68 6.90 -9.39
CA VAL A 21 -10.84 6.66 -10.57
C VAL A 21 -11.02 5.24 -11.11
N THR A 22 -11.52 4.32 -10.28
CA THR A 22 -11.91 2.96 -10.69
C THR A 22 -12.91 2.93 -11.85
N LYS A 23 -13.66 4.01 -12.12
CA LYS A 23 -14.52 4.13 -13.30
C LYS A 23 -13.76 4.10 -14.64
N TYR A 24 -12.46 4.40 -14.60
CA TYR A 24 -11.58 4.45 -15.77
C TYR A 24 -10.60 3.28 -15.83
N LEU A 25 -10.56 2.44 -14.79
CA LEU A 25 -9.53 1.42 -14.61
C LEU A 25 -10.19 0.07 -14.35
N ASN A 26 -9.79 -0.92 -15.13
CA ASN A 26 -10.12 -2.30 -14.86
C ASN A 26 -8.93 -2.99 -14.20
N PHE A 27 -9.19 -3.75 -13.14
CA PHE A 27 -8.16 -4.53 -12.43
C PHE A 27 -8.41 -6.01 -12.59
N LYS A 28 -7.32 -6.79 -12.66
CA LYS A 28 -7.35 -8.24 -12.55
C LYS A 28 -6.58 -8.67 -11.29
N ALA A 29 -7.10 -9.67 -10.59
CA ALA A 29 -6.35 -10.35 -9.54
C ALA A 29 -5.13 -11.06 -10.15
N VAL A 30 -4.01 -11.08 -9.43
CA VAL A 30 -2.82 -11.82 -9.83
C VAL A 30 -3.00 -13.28 -9.42
N ASP A 31 -2.72 -14.22 -10.32
CA ASP A 31 -3.08 -15.64 -10.18
C ASP A 31 -2.37 -16.36 -9.01
N GLY A 32 -1.24 -15.85 -8.54
CA GLY A 32 -0.52 -16.47 -7.43
C GLY A 32 0.70 -15.70 -6.95
N CYS A 33 1.12 -16.01 -5.73
CA CYS A 33 2.38 -15.59 -5.16
C CYS A 33 3.27 -16.82 -4.99
N PHE A 34 4.57 -16.69 -5.27
CA PHE A 34 5.53 -17.79 -5.22
C PHE A 34 6.80 -17.37 -4.49
N ILE A 35 7.37 -18.31 -3.72
CA ILE A 35 8.65 -18.16 -3.03
C ILE A 35 9.70 -19.09 -3.65
N TYR A 36 10.91 -18.58 -3.79
CA TYR A 36 12.07 -19.37 -4.18
C TYR A 36 12.77 -19.91 -2.93
N ASN A 37 12.95 -21.22 -2.85
CA ASN A 37 13.68 -21.86 -1.76
C ASN A 37 14.51 -23.03 -2.32
N LYS A 38 15.82 -23.00 -2.11
CA LYS A 38 16.78 -24.08 -2.47
C LYS A 38 16.60 -24.62 -3.90
N GLY A 39 16.56 -23.72 -4.89
CA GLY A 39 16.48 -24.11 -6.31
C GLY A 39 15.09 -24.46 -6.82
N LYS A 40 14.05 -24.36 -5.98
CA LYS A 40 12.67 -24.67 -6.35
C LYS A 40 11.74 -23.51 -6.02
N ILE A 41 10.69 -23.38 -6.81
CA ILE A 41 9.64 -22.38 -6.65
C ILE A 41 8.44 -23.07 -6.01
N TYR A 42 7.89 -22.45 -4.97
CA TYR A 42 6.73 -22.96 -4.24
C TYR A 42 5.63 -21.90 -4.22
N LYS A 43 4.38 -22.32 -4.42
CA LYS A 43 3.23 -21.43 -4.26
C LYS A 43 3.08 -21.05 -2.79
N VAL A 44 2.97 -19.76 -2.51
CA VAL A 44 2.59 -19.23 -1.20
C VAL A 44 1.13 -19.58 -0.97
N PRO A 45 0.79 -20.32 0.11
CA PRO A 45 -0.58 -20.76 0.34
C PRO A 45 -1.52 -19.59 0.54
N ALA A 46 -2.60 -19.62 -0.22
CA ALA A 46 -3.64 -18.61 -0.22
C ALA A 46 -4.82 -19.04 0.67
N THR A 47 -5.15 -20.33 0.74
CA THR A 47 -6.28 -20.84 1.54
C THR A 47 -5.84 -21.80 2.64
N ASN A 48 -6.71 -22.04 3.62
CA ASN A 48 -6.50 -23.08 4.64
C ASN A 48 -6.22 -24.47 4.01
N VAL A 49 -6.88 -24.78 2.89
CA VAL A 49 -6.68 -26.05 2.16
C VAL A 49 -5.31 -26.09 1.51
N GLU A 50 -4.87 -25.00 0.88
CA GLU A 50 -3.51 -24.90 0.32
C GLU A 50 -2.44 -24.94 1.42
N ALA A 51 -2.68 -24.31 2.57
CA ALA A 51 -1.76 -24.33 3.70
C ALA A 51 -1.57 -25.76 4.23
N ILE A 52 -2.64 -26.56 4.28
CA ILE A 52 -2.56 -27.98 4.65
C ILE A 52 -1.79 -28.80 3.61
N LYS A 53 -1.97 -28.54 2.31
CA LYS A 53 -1.25 -29.23 1.22
C LYS A 53 0.20 -28.78 1.02
N SER A 54 0.54 -27.58 1.49
CA SER A 54 1.85 -26.98 1.27
C SER A 54 2.99 -27.79 1.90
N ILE A 55 4.09 -27.94 1.18
CA ILE A 55 5.32 -28.58 1.66
C ILE A 55 6.32 -27.58 2.25
N LEU A 56 5.95 -26.30 2.36
CA LEU A 56 6.81 -25.24 2.92
C LEU A 56 7.05 -25.39 4.42
N MET A 57 6.14 -26.06 5.13
CA MET A 57 6.20 -26.25 6.59
C MET A 57 5.84 -27.69 6.94
N GLY A 58 6.53 -28.25 7.94
CA GLY A 58 6.15 -29.53 8.54
C GLY A 58 4.80 -29.45 9.28
N LEU A 59 4.17 -30.60 9.55
CA LEU A 59 2.83 -30.65 10.17
C LEU A 59 2.76 -29.95 11.54
N PHE A 60 3.77 -30.13 12.38
CA PHE A 60 3.85 -29.48 13.70
C PHE A 60 4.11 -27.97 13.57
N GLU A 61 4.92 -27.57 12.60
CA GLU A 61 5.22 -26.17 12.31
C GLU A 61 3.96 -25.43 11.85
N LYS A 62 3.13 -26.05 10.99
CA LYS A 62 1.82 -25.50 10.61
C LYS A 62 0.91 -25.24 11.80
N ARG A 63 0.93 -26.10 12.83
CA ARG A 63 0.14 -25.90 14.05
C ARG A 63 0.65 -24.69 14.85
N ARG A 64 1.97 -24.46 14.89
CA ARG A 64 2.57 -23.28 15.52
C ARG A 64 2.28 -22.00 14.75
N ALA A 65 2.52 -22.01 13.44
CA ALA A 65 2.21 -20.89 12.54
C ALA A 65 0.72 -20.50 12.61
N ARG A 66 -0.19 -21.48 12.68
CA ARG A 66 -1.62 -21.21 12.88
C ARG A 66 -1.90 -20.40 14.16
N LYS A 67 -1.22 -20.70 15.27
CA LYS A 67 -1.38 -19.93 16.52
C LYS A 67 -0.92 -18.48 16.35
N LEU A 68 0.19 -18.26 15.63
CA LEU A 68 0.63 -16.90 15.29
C LEU A 68 -0.41 -16.20 14.40
N PHE A 69 -0.94 -16.85 13.37
CA PHE A 69 -1.91 -16.20 12.47
C PHE A 69 -3.22 -15.83 13.18
N ILE A 70 -3.70 -16.67 14.11
CA ILE A 70 -4.85 -16.34 14.95
C ILE A 70 -4.53 -15.13 15.83
N TYR A 71 -3.38 -15.14 16.52
CA TYR A 71 -2.93 -13.99 17.31
C TYR A 71 -2.86 -12.70 16.48
N VAL A 72 -2.27 -12.77 15.28
CA VAL A 72 -2.16 -11.63 14.37
C VAL A 72 -3.54 -11.15 13.92
N GLN A 73 -4.50 -12.03 13.65
CA GLN A 73 -5.86 -11.63 13.27
C GLN A 73 -6.60 -10.94 14.41
N ASP A 74 -6.53 -11.51 15.62
CA ASP A 74 -7.24 -11.02 16.81
C ASP A 74 -6.60 -9.78 17.43
N TYR A 75 -5.36 -9.43 17.06
CA TYR A 75 -4.64 -8.28 17.60
C TYR A 75 -5.32 -6.95 17.24
N ASP A 76 -5.83 -6.20 18.22
CA ASP A 76 -6.38 -4.85 18.01
C ASP A 76 -5.47 -3.82 18.69
N GLU A 77 -5.09 -2.77 17.96
CA GLU A 77 -4.25 -1.69 18.51
C GLU A 77 -4.97 -0.87 19.58
N ASN A 78 -6.30 -0.81 19.54
CA ASN A 78 -7.11 0.04 20.40
C ASN A 78 -7.66 -0.69 21.64
N ASP A 79 -7.50 -2.01 21.73
CA ASP A 79 -7.95 -2.81 22.88
C ASP A 79 -6.76 -3.40 23.64
N PRO A 80 -6.28 -2.73 24.72
CA PRO A 80 -5.22 -3.18 25.62
C PRO A 80 -5.34 -4.64 26.10
N LYS A 81 -6.55 -5.22 26.11
CA LYS A 81 -6.79 -6.60 26.52
C LYS A 81 -6.43 -7.63 25.44
N SER A 82 -6.47 -7.24 24.16
CA SER A 82 -6.12 -8.12 23.03
C SER A 82 -4.62 -8.40 22.94
N HIS A 83 -3.79 -7.54 23.55
CA HIS A 83 -2.37 -7.50 23.20
C HIS A 83 -1.56 -8.61 23.86
N GLY A 84 -1.74 -8.89 25.15
CA GLY A 84 -0.87 -9.79 25.95
C GLY A 84 0.64 -9.48 25.91
N LEU A 85 1.09 -8.57 25.04
CA LEU A 85 2.42 -8.19 24.59
C LEU A 85 2.32 -6.79 24.00
N ASP A 86 3.13 -5.87 24.48
CA ASP A 86 3.26 -4.54 23.87
C ASP A 86 4.12 -4.63 22.60
N LEU A 87 3.48 -4.80 21.44
CA LEU A 87 4.17 -4.96 20.14
C LEU A 87 4.95 -3.70 19.69
N SER A 88 4.77 -2.57 20.38
CA SER A 88 5.59 -1.36 20.14
C SER A 88 7.00 -1.49 20.73
N LYS A 89 7.16 -2.34 21.75
CA LYS A 89 8.44 -2.59 22.45
C LYS A 89 9.02 -3.96 22.13
N PHE A 90 8.15 -4.94 21.92
CA PHE A 90 8.54 -6.31 21.61
C PHE A 90 9.07 -6.40 20.19
N THR A 91 10.22 -7.03 20.00
CA THR A 91 10.81 -7.22 18.66
C THR A 91 10.11 -8.32 17.89
N THR A 92 10.18 -8.27 16.55
CA THR A 92 9.61 -9.33 15.71
C THR A 92 10.27 -10.69 16.01
N ARG A 93 11.57 -10.72 16.30
CA ARG A 93 12.30 -11.93 16.70
C ARG A 93 11.70 -12.56 17.94
N GLU A 94 11.50 -11.77 18.99
CA GLU A 94 10.92 -12.27 20.24
C GLU A 94 9.49 -12.78 20.04
N LEU A 95 8.70 -12.12 19.18
CA LEU A 95 7.36 -12.59 18.80
C LEU A 95 7.43 -14.00 18.18
N PHE A 96 8.31 -14.21 17.21
CA PHE A 96 8.45 -15.52 16.56
C PHE A 96 8.97 -16.60 17.52
N VAL A 97 9.94 -16.28 18.38
CA VAL A 97 10.44 -17.19 19.42
C VAL A 97 9.32 -17.57 20.39
N LYS A 98 8.47 -16.62 20.81
CA LYS A 98 7.33 -16.89 21.69
C LYS A 98 6.32 -17.86 21.08
N HIS A 99 6.15 -17.82 19.76
CA HIS A 99 5.30 -18.77 19.02
C HIS A 99 6.04 -20.07 18.64
N GLY A 100 7.33 -20.18 18.95
CA GLY A 100 8.16 -21.36 18.73
C GLY A 100 8.41 -21.67 17.25
N LEU A 101 8.45 -20.64 16.40
CA LEU A 101 8.63 -20.82 14.96
C LEU A 101 10.09 -21.11 14.61
N ASP A 102 10.30 -21.97 13.62
CA ASP A 102 11.63 -22.26 13.09
C ASP A 102 12.11 -21.18 12.09
N ASP A 103 13.42 -21.15 11.82
CA ASP A 103 14.01 -20.12 10.96
C ASP A 103 13.44 -20.12 9.53
N ASN A 104 13.13 -21.30 8.97
CA ASN A 104 12.52 -21.40 7.64
C ASN A 104 11.11 -20.77 7.61
N THR A 105 10.34 -20.95 8.68
CA THR A 105 9.00 -20.37 8.84
C THR A 105 9.07 -18.88 9.08
N VAL A 106 10.04 -18.43 9.87
CA VAL A 106 10.34 -17.00 10.08
C VAL A 106 10.67 -16.32 8.75
N ASP A 107 11.55 -16.90 7.94
CA ASP A 107 11.91 -16.39 6.62
C ASP A 107 10.69 -16.35 5.69
N PHE A 108 9.90 -17.42 5.66
CA PHE A 108 8.69 -17.47 4.85
C PHE A 108 7.68 -16.39 5.27
N ILE A 109 7.38 -16.26 6.57
CA ILE A 109 6.40 -15.28 7.06
C ILE A 109 6.92 -13.85 6.84
N GLY A 110 8.18 -13.59 7.14
CA GLY A 110 8.78 -12.26 6.98
C GLY A 110 8.84 -11.80 5.53
N HIS A 111 9.28 -12.67 4.62
CA HIS A 111 9.55 -12.29 3.24
C HIS A 111 8.37 -12.52 2.29
N ALA A 112 7.59 -13.60 2.45
CA ALA A 112 6.48 -13.89 1.55
C ALA A 112 5.14 -13.29 2.01
N LEU A 113 4.90 -13.15 3.32
CA LEU A 113 3.65 -12.59 3.83
C LEU A 113 3.80 -11.12 4.22
N ALA A 114 4.76 -10.80 5.09
CA ALA A 114 5.00 -9.42 5.53
C ALA A 114 5.78 -8.56 4.50
N LEU A 115 6.34 -9.19 3.46
CA LEU A 115 7.03 -8.55 2.34
C LEU A 115 8.21 -7.67 2.78
N HIS A 116 8.91 -8.08 3.83
CA HIS A 116 10.19 -7.46 4.20
C HIS A 116 11.26 -7.82 3.17
N THR A 117 12.14 -6.88 2.85
CA THR A 117 13.17 -7.07 1.81
C THR A 117 14.49 -7.60 2.35
N ASN A 118 14.71 -7.52 3.66
CA ASN A 118 15.92 -7.96 4.35
C ASN A 118 15.56 -8.39 5.79
N GLY A 119 16.51 -8.98 6.53
CA GLY A 119 16.30 -9.49 7.88
C GLY A 119 16.22 -8.42 8.99
N ASN A 120 16.42 -7.14 8.68
CA ASN A 120 16.50 -6.07 9.69
C ASN A 120 15.18 -5.85 10.45
N TYR A 121 14.06 -6.39 9.95
CA TYR A 121 12.76 -6.34 10.63
C TYR A 121 12.72 -7.19 11.91
N LEU A 122 13.61 -8.19 12.03
CA LEU A 122 13.66 -9.08 13.18
C LEU A 122 13.94 -8.32 14.48
N ASP A 123 14.83 -7.33 14.43
CA ASP A 123 15.26 -6.56 15.59
C ASP A 123 14.49 -5.23 15.73
N LYS A 124 13.43 -5.04 14.94
CA LYS A 124 12.50 -3.90 15.01
C LYS A 124 11.22 -4.28 15.76
N PRO A 125 10.47 -3.28 16.26
CA PRO A 125 9.15 -3.50 16.86
C PRO A 125 8.24 -4.36 15.98
N ALA A 126 7.61 -5.37 16.58
CA ALA A 126 6.77 -6.35 15.89
C ALA A 126 5.52 -5.73 15.27
N ILE A 127 5.09 -4.56 15.74
CA ILE A 127 3.88 -3.89 15.28
C ILE A 127 3.82 -3.68 13.76
N ASP A 128 4.92 -3.28 13.12
CA ASP A 128 4.96 -3.08 11.65
C ASP A 128 4.77 -4.42 10.91
N THR A 129 5.45 -5.48 11.38
CA THR A 129 5.31 -6.82 10.82
C THR A 129 3.88 -7.33 10.96
N VAL A 130 3.26 -7.17 12.13
CA VAL A 130 1.87 -7.60 12.39
C VAL A 130 0.88 -6.84 11.51
N LYS A 131 1.01 -5.51 11.36
CA LYS A 131 0.17 -4.71 10.44
C LYS A 131 0.31 -5.17 8.99
N ARG A 132 1.53 -5.46 8.54
CA ARG A 132 1.78 -5.98 7.17
C ARG A 132 1.14 -7.35 6.96
N MET A 133 1.24 -8.25 7.94
CA MET A 133 0.61 -9.56 7.89
C MET A 133 -0.93 -9.45 7.87
N LYS A 134 -1.51 -8.56 8.68
CA LYS A 134 -2.95 -8.24 8.62
C LYS A 134 -3.35 -7.73 7.24
N LEU A 135 -2.64 -6.73 6.72
CA LEU A 135 -2.91 -6.16 5.41
C LEU A 135 -2.85 -7.22 4.29
N HIS A 136 -1.90 -8.15 4.36
CA HIS A 136 -1.80 -9.26 3.42
C HIS A 136 -3.02 -10.17 3.51
N ALA A 137 -3.42 -10.57 4.71
CA ALA A 137 -4.58 -11.44 4.93
C ALA A 137 -5.90 -10.77 4.52
N ASP A 138 -6.10 -9.49 4.86
CA ASP A 138 -7.30 -8.75 4.47
C ASP A 138 -7.37 -8.54 2.96
N SER A 139 -6.22 -8.28 2.33
CA SER A 139 -6.11 -8.17 0.87
C SER A 139 -6.48 -9.48 0.20
N PHE A 140 -6.07 -10.60 0.78
CA PHE A 140 -6.42 -11.92 0.30
C PHE A 140 -7.92 -12.21 0.44
N ALA A 141 -8.54 -11.87 1.57
CA ALA A 141 -9.97 -12.07 1.80
C ALA A 141 -10.87 -11.30 0.80
N ARG A 142 -10.34 -10.21 0.21
CA ARG A 142 -11.08 -9.34 -0.69
C ARG A 142 -11.31 -9.93 -2.08
N PHE A 143 -10.32 -10.64 -2.63
CA PHE A 143 -10.40 -11.26 -3.95
C PHE A 143 -10.00 -12.73 -3.79
N GLN A 144 -10.98 -13.63 -3.78
CA GLN A 144 -10.82 -15.04 -3.43
C GLN A 144 -9.93 -15.85 -4.41
N ASP A 145 -9.39 -15.21 -5.46
CA ASP A 145 -8.60 -15.83 -6.50
C ASP A 145 -7.09 -15.52 -6.34
N GLY A 146 -6.37 -16.49 -5.80
CA GLY A 146 -4.94 -16.71 -6.08
C GLY A 146 -3.93 -15.92 -5.24
N SER A 147 -4.11 -14.60 -5.06
CA SER A 147 -3.11 -13.77 -4.35
C SER A 147 -3.71 -12.47 -3.77
N PRO A 148 -3.01 -11.79 -2.84
CA PRO A 148 -3.48 -10.51 -2.28
C PRO A 148 -3.30 -9.31 -3.23
N TYR A 149 -2.87 -9.55 -4.47
CA TYR A 149 -2.46 -8.50 -5.40
C TYR A 149 -3.43 -8.32 -6.55
N ILE A 150 -3.59 -7.07 -6.95
CA ILE A 150 -4.31 -6.67 -8.16
C ILE A 150 -3.38 -5.91 -9.10
N TYR A 151 -3.65 -6.00 -10.39
CA TYR A 151 -2.92 -5.32 -11.43
C TYR A 151 -3.88 -4.69 -12.45
N PRO A 152 -3.65 -3.44 -12.88
CA PRO A 152 -4.50 -2.80 -13.88
C PRO A 152 -4.36 -3.53 -15.23
N LEU A 153 -5.49 -3.81 -15.87
CA LEU A 153 -5.52 -4.19 -17.28
C LEU A 153 -4.85 -3.08 -18.08
N TYR A 154 -4.01 -3.44 -19.05
CA TYR A 154 -3.17 -2.53 -19.84
C TYR A 154 -1.97 -1.89 -19.11
N GLY A 155 -1.74 -2.26 -17.86
CA GLY A 155 -0.49 -1.95 -17.15
C GLY A 155 -0.51 -0.68 -16.31
N LEU A 156 0.57 -0.46 -15.57
CA LEU A 156 0.66 0.62 -14.59
C LEU A 156 0.57 2.03 -15.18
N GLY A 157 0.75 2.17 -16.50
CA GLY A 157 0.57 3.45 -17.21
C GLY A 157 -0.86 3.97 -17.16
N GLU A 158 -1.85 3.12 -16.89
CA GLU A 158 -3.24 3.53 -16.75
C GLU A 158 -3.49 4.33 -15.46
N LEU A 159 -2.74 4.06 -14.38
CA LEU A 159 -2.89 4.78 -13.12
C LEU A 159 -2.71 6.30 -13.27
N PRO A 160 -1.57 6.82 -13.78
CA PRO A 160 -1.40 8.26 -13.98
C PRO A 160 -2.40 8.83 -14.99
N GLN A 161 -2.77 8.08 -16.03
CA GLN A 161 -3.79 8.51 -16.99
C GLN A 161 -5.18 8.67 -16.34
N GLY A 162 -5.58 7.73 -15.48
CA GLY A 162 -6.83 7.80 -14.73
C GLY A 162 -6.90 9.01 -13.81
N PHE A 163 -5.81 9.30 -13.09
CA PHE A 163 -5.72 10.52 -12.28
C PHE A 163 -5.66 11.80 -13.12
N THR A 164 -4.99 11.76 -14.28
CA THR A 164 -4.96 12.86 -15.25
C THR A 164 -6.38 13.21 -15.70
N ARG A 165 -7.16 12.19 -16.07
CA ARG A 165 -8.57 12.36 -16.43
C ARG A 165 -9.41 12.89 -15.27
N LEU A 166 -9.21 12.36 -14.05
CA LEU A 166 -9.91 12.85 -12.87
C LEU A 166 -9.69 14.36 -12.68
N SER A 167 -8.44 14.81 -12.69
CA SER A 167 -8.15 16.24 -12.53
C SER A 167 -8.73 17.08 -13.66
N ALA A 168 -8.72 16.59 -14.90
CA ALA A 168 -9.33 17.30 -16.02
C ALA A 168 -10.84 17.51 -15.85
N VAL A 169 -11.55 16.54 -15.28
CA VAL A 169 -12.97 16.69 -14.91
C VAL A 169 -13.18 17.81 -13.90
N TYR A 170 -12.21 18.04 -13.00
CA TYR A 170 -12.23 19.13 -12.02
C TYR A 170 -11.52 20.40 -12.51
N GLY A 171 -11.36 20.59 -13.84
CA GLY A 171 -10.83 21.82 -14.44
C GLY A 171 -9.31 21.88 -14.59
N GLY A 172 -8.62 20.75 -14.41
CA GLY A 172 -7.20 20.58 -14.71
C GLY A 172 -6.91 20.55 -16.21
N THR A 173 -5.82 21.21 -16.63
CA THR A 173 -5.29 21.22 -17.99
C THR A 173 -3.90 20.62 -17.96
N TYR A 174 -3.64 19.64 -18.83
CA TYR A 174 -2.36 18.94 -18.87
C TYR A 174 -1.58 19.33 -20.12
N MET A 175 -0.29 19.57 -19.94
CA MET A 175 0.62 19.86 -21.05
C MET A 175 1.65 18.73 -21.15
N LEU A 176 1.60 17.98 -22.25
CA LEU A 176 2.61 16.98 -22.57
C LEU A 176 3.74 17.63 -23.37
N ASN A 177 4.95 17.07 -23.27
CA ASN A 177 6.12 17.53 -24.00
C ASN A 177 6.42 19.05 -23.83
N LYS A 178 6.34 19.54 -22.58
CA LYS A 178 6.73 20.92 -22.24
C LYS A 178 8.17 20.93 -21.70
N PRO A 179 9.19 21.27 -22.52
CA PRO A 179 10.60 21.17 -22.11
C PRO A 179 11.04 22.27 -21.15
N GLU A 180 10.33 23.41 -21.12
CA GLU A 180 10.71 24.58 -20.33
C GLU A 180 9.67 24.87 -19.25
N CYS A 181 10.06 24.66 -17.99
CA CYS A 181 9.36 25.15 -16.80
C CYS A 181 10.37 25.85 -15.90
N LYS A 182 10.16 27.14 -15.65
CA LYS A 182 10.91 27.90 -14.66
C LYS A 182 10.08 27.96 -13.39
N VAL A 183 10.70 27.58 -12.28
CA VAL A 183 10.08 27.71 -10.96
C VAL A 183 10.42 29.11 -10.46
N GLU A 184 9.43 29.99 -10.42
CA GLU A 184 9.57 31.32 -9.83
C GLU A 184 9.28 31.24 -8.32
N SER A 185 10.22 31.71 -7.50
CA SER A 185 10.05 31.81 -6.04
C SER A 185 9.90 33.27 -5.67
N ASP A 186 8.73 33.64 -5.16
CA ASP A 186 8.46 35.00 -4.71
C ASP A 186 8.94 35.17 -3.26
N GLN A 187 10.01 35.94 -3.05
CA GLN A 187 10.64 36.12 -1.73
C GLN A 187 9.79 36.95 -0.75
N ASN A 188 8.69 37.55 -1.21
CA ASN A 188 7.85 38.45 -0.40
C ASN A 188 6.57 37.80 0.16
N ARG A 189 6.25 36.54 -0.17
CA ARG A 189 5.12 35.83 0.46
C ARG A 189 5.62 35.04 1.66
N LYS A 190 5.33 35.54 2.88
CA LYS A 190 5.39 34.72 4.10
C LYS A 190 4.46 33.52 3.90
N ALA A 191 5.03 32.34 3.73
CA ALA A 191 4.29 31.09 3.70
C ALA A 191 3.56 30.91 5.04
N SER A 192 2.23 30.94 5.01
CA SER A 192 1.42 30.47 6.13
C SER A 192 1.57 28.95 6.21
N GLU A 193 1.87 28.47 7.42
CA GLU A 193 2.46 27.17 7.79
C GLU A 193 1.61 25.92 7.51
N HIS A 194 0.65 25.95 6.58
CA HIS A 194 -0.20 24.80 6.23
C HIS A 194 -0.35 24.54 4.72
N ASP A 195 0.39 25.26 3.86
CA ASP A 195 0.44 24.97 2.44
C ASP A 195 1.58 24.00 2.14
N TYR A 196 1.26 22.75 1.82
CA TYR A 196 2.17 21.90 1.05
C TYR A 196 2.52 22.67 -0.23
N ASP A 197 3.81 22.94 -0.45
CA ASP A 197 4.35 23.82 -1.51
C ASP A 197 3.73 23.57 -2.91
N ILE A 198 2.61 24.22 -3.19
CA ILE A 198 2.01 24.35 -4.52
C ILE A 198 2.63 25.61 -5.13
N LYS A 199 3.70 25.44 -5.92
CA LYS A 199 4.32 26.55 -6.64
C LYS A 199 3.47 26.92 -7.86
N LEU A 200 2.76 28.04 -7.73
CA LEU A 200 2.03 28.73 -8.78
C LEU A 200 3.03 29.28 -9.81
N VAL A 201 2.96 28.88 -11.08
CA VAL A 201 3.55 29.67 -12.18
C VAL A 201 2.39 30.36 -12.89
N GLU A 202 2.38 31.69 -12.88
CA GLU A 202 1.40 32.50 -13.60
C GLU A 202 1.68 32.41 -15.11
N MET A 203 0.90 31.59 -15.82
CA MET A 203 0.59 31.85 -17.22
C MET A 203 -0.89 32.23 -17.30
N ASN A 204 -1.15 33.52 -17.47
CA ASN A 204 -2.46 34.16 -17.51
C ASN A 204 -3.36 33.91 -16.28
N ARG A 205 -3.09 34.62 -15.17
CA ARG A 205 -3.96 34.95 -14.00
C ARG A 205 -4.85 33.84 -13.36
N ARG A 206 -4.82 32.58 -13.79
CA ARG A 206 -5.85 31.57 -13.45
C ARG A 206 -5.36 30.11 -13.46
N CYS A 207 -4.13 29.82 -13.05
CA CYS A 207 -3.52 28.49 -13.21
C CYS A 207 -2.77 28.03 -11.94
N LYS A 208 -3.06 26.82 -11.39
CA LYS A 208 -2.26 26.17 -10.32
C LYS A 208 -1.52 24.93 -10.83
N ILE A 209 -0.22 24.79 -10.52
CA ILE A 209 0.66 23.73 -11.04
C ILE A 209 0.97 22.63 -10.00
N PHE A 210 0.93 21.37 -10.42
CA PHE A 210 1.39 20.20 -9.65
C PHE A 210 2.38 19.37 -10.47
N ASP A 211 3.50 18.94 -9.87
CA ASP A 211 4.50 18.07 -10.51
C ASP A 211 5.04 17.00 -9.53
N PRO A 212 4.90 15.70 -9.85
CA PRO A 212 5.66 14.65 -9.18
C PRO A 212 6.74 14.00 -10.08
N GLY A 213 7.09 14.59 -11.23
CA GLY A 213 8.33 14.24 -11.94
C GLY A 213 8.26 14.08 -13.46
N ARG A 214 7.25 14.64 -14.14
CA ARG A 214 7.16 14.83 -15.63
C ARG A 214 5.77 15.23 -16.15
N LEU A 215 4.82 15.51 -15.27
CA LEU A 215 3.43 15.80 -15.64
C LEU A 215 3.00 17.11 -14.98
N LEU A 216 2.93 18.19 -15.75
CA LEU A 216 2.36 19.46 -15.29
C LEU A 216 0.84 19.40 -15.33
N MET A 217 0.20 19.53 -14.18
CA MET A 217 -1.26 19.73 -14.07
C MET A 217 -1.53 21.21 -13.84
N ILE A 218 -2.37 21.86 -14.65
CA ILE A 218 -2.76 23.27 -14.54
C ILE A 218 -4.25 23.37 -14.16
N SER A 219 -4.59 23.64 -12.91
CA SER A 219 -6.00 23.86 -12.51
C SER A 219 -6.47 25.26 -12.92
N THR A 220 -7.58 25.34 -13.65
CA THR A 220 -8.32 26.60 -13.87
C THR A 220 -9.41 26.78 -12.81
N PRO A 221 -9.65 28.00 -12.28
CA PRO A 221 -10.67 28.24 -11.28
C PRO A 221 -12.05 28.23 -11.95
N THR A 222 -12.77 27.12 -11.82
CA THR A 222 -14.23 27.10 -12.00
C THR A 222 -14.89 27.51 -10.68
N SER A 223 -15.90 28.39 -10.76
CA SER A 223 -16.67 29.00 -9.68
C SER A 223 -17.61 28.02 -8.93
N LEU A 224 -17.15 26.80 -8.64
CA LEU A 224 -17.85 25.86 -7.78
C LEU A 224 -17.31 26.02 -6.35
N PRO A 225 -18.18 26.05 -5.32
CA PRO A 225 -17.73 26.13 -3.95
C PRO A 225 -16.82 24.94 -3.66
N LEU A 226 -15.60 25.22 -3.22
CA LEU A 226 -14.67 24.26 -2.67
C LEU A 226 -15.37 23.56 -1.49
N THR A 227 -15.96 22.39 -1.72
CA THR A 227 -16.18 21.44 -0.63
C THR A 227 -14.81 21.03 -0.15
N ARG A 228 -14.46 21.60 0.99
CA ARG A 228 -13.28 21.33 1.78
C ARG A 228 -13.19 19.81 1.99
N LEU A 229 -12.31 19.14 1.25
CA LEU A 229 -11.88 17.78 1.58
C LEU A 229 -10.91 17.92 2.77
N ASP A 230 -11.47 18.16 3.95
CA ASP A 230 -10.74 18.01 5.19
C ASP A 230 -10.42 16.51 5.33
N PHE A 231 -9.15 16.15 5.14
CA PHE A 231 -8.62 14.89 5.62
C PHE A 231 -8.55 14.96 7.14
N ASP A 232 -9.67 14.72 7.82
CA ASP A 232 -9.65 14.45 9.24
C ASP A 232 -9.26 12.99 9.45
N ALA A 233 -8.00 12.78 9.83
CA ALA A 233 -7.49 11.51 10.29
C ALA A 233 -7.89 11.30 11.77
N ARG A 234 -9.18 11.28 12.10
CA ARG A 234 -9.71 10.86 13.40
C ARG A 234 -11.05 10.14 13.20
N GLY A 235 -11.24 9.06 13.97
CA GLY A 235 -12.21 7.97 13.75
C GLY A 235 -13.67 8.39 13.55
N VAL A 236 -14.45 7.56 12.84
CA VAL A 236 -15.14 6.34 13.32
C VAL A 236 -15.24 5.36 12.14
#